data_AF-A0A4R2P3Z2-F1
#
_entry.id   AF-A0A4R2P3Z2-F1
#
_cell.length_a   1.000
_cell.length_b   1.000
_cell.length_c   1.000
_cell.angle_alpha   90.00
_cell.angle_beta   90.00
_cell.angle_gamma   90.00
#
_symmetry.space_group_name_H-M   'P 1'
#
loop_
_entity.id
_entity.type
_entity.pdbx_description
1 polymer ?
#
loop_
_entity_poly.entity_id
_entity_poly.type
_entity_poly.pdbx_seq_one_letter_code
_entity_poly.pdbx_strand_id
1 'polypeptide(L)'
;MIRLSLPAATAMLFLSVTACTTRGDVRRARLDLQDARRDVRDADRYGDRSDQRQARDERRDARRDLRRTRRAYEDDHRCGPRYDRPC
;
A
#
# COMPACT_ATOMS: atom_id res chain seq x y z
N MET A 1 13.24 -35.20 0.80
CA MET A 1 13.51 -33.74 0.86
C MET A 1 12.35 -33.02 0.19
N ILE A 2 11.42 -32.47 0.97
CA ILE A 2 10.24 -31.77 0.44
C ILE A 2 10.65 -30.31 0.23
N ARG A 3 10.79 -29.88 -1.02
CA ARG A 3 10.99 -28.47 -1.37
C ARG A 3 9.63 -27.79 -1.31
N LEU A 4 9.32 -27.20 -0.16
CA LEU A 4 8.12 -26.39 0.03
C LEU A 4 8.42 -24.98 -0.52
N SER A 5 8.26 -24.80 -1.83
CA SER A 5 8.22 -23.47 -2.45
C SER A 5 6.89 -22.81 -2.07
N LEU A 6 6.90 -21.99 -1.03
CA LEU A 6 5.75 -21.16 -0.65
C LEU A 6 5.50 -20.10 -1.73
N PRO A 7 4.24 -19.79 -2.04
CA PRO A 7 3.87 -18.99 -3.20
C PRO A 7 4.34 -17.56 -3.02
N ALA A 8 5.00 -17.00 -4.04
CA ALA A 8 5.16 -15.57 -4.21
C ALA A 8 3.77 -14.93 -4.15
N ALA A 9 3.42 -14.36 -3.00
CA ALA A 9 2.14 -13.71 -2.79
C ALA A 9 2.09 -12.50 -3.73
N THR A 10 1.33 -12.68 -4.79
CA THR A 10 0.93 -11.66 -5.74
C THR A 10 0.31 -10.46 -5.01
N ALA A 11 1.06 -9.39 -4.84
CA ALA A 11 0.52 -8.08 -4.47
C ALA A 11 0.72 -7.08 -5.62
N MET A 12 0.34 -7.47 -6.84
CA MET A 12 0.01 -6.49 -7.88
C MET A 12 -1.37 -5.91 -7.59
N LEU A 13 -1.45 -4.97 -6.66
CA LEU A 13 -2.58 -4.06 -6.54
C LEU A 13 -2.10 -2.63 -6.84
N PHE A 14 -1.63 -2.43 -8.07
CA PHE A 14 -1.41 -1.10 -8.63
C PHE A 14 -2.76 -0.45 -8.95
N LEU A 15 -3.46 0.01 -7.91
CA LEU A 15 -4.67 0.79 -8.09
C LEU A 15 -4.28 2.24 -8.42
N SER A 16 -3.95 2.47 -9.68
CA SER A 16 -3.76 3.80 -10.24
C SER A 16 -5.13 4.44 -10.47
N VAL A 17 -5.78 4.93 -9.41
CA VAL A 17 -7.09 5.60 -9.53
C VAL A 17 -6.88 7.10 -9.40
N THR A 18 -6.91 7.78 -10.55
CA THR A 18 -7.13 9.22 -10.64
C THR A 18 -8.64 9.46 -10.68
N ALA A 19 -9.31 9.33 -9.55
CA ALA A 19 -10.72 9.71 -9.33
C ALA A 19 -10.97 9.77 -7.82
N CYS A 20 -11.72 10.79 -7.37
CA CYS A 20 -12.15 11.08 -5.99
C CYS A 20 -11.73 10.05 -4.92
N THR A 21 -10.66 10.34 -4.18
CA THR A 21 -10.20 9.45 -3.13
C THR A 21 -11.11 9.54 -1.92
N THR A 22 -11.71 8.42 -1.53
CA THR A 22 -12.66 8.35 -0.42
C THR A 22 -11.99 8.02 0.91
N ARG A 23 -12.71 8.20 2.03
CA ARG A 23 -12.24 7.80 3.36
C ARG A 23 -12.01 6.28 3.45
N GLY A 24 -12.70 5.50 2.60
CA GLY A 24 -12.51 4.06 2.43
C GLY A 24 -11.13 3.71 1.87
N ASP A 25 -10.63 4.49 0.91
CA ASP A 25 -9.34 4.24 0.27
C ASP A 25 -8.17 4.50 1.22
N VAL A 26 -8.27 5.53 2.07
CA VAL A 26 -7.29 5.77 3.15
C VAL A 26 -7.30 4.63 4.16
N ARG A 27 -8.48 4.05 4.47
CA ARG A 27 -8.58 2.88 5.35
C ARG A 27 -7.95 1.64 4.71
N ARG A 28 -8.20 1.40 3.42
CA ARG A 28 -7.61 0.28 2.67
C ARG A 28 -6.08 0.37 2.64
N ALA A 29 -5.52 1.53 2.26
CA ALA A 29 -4.08 1.73 2.26
C ALA A 29 -3.42 1.58 3.64
N ARG A 30 -4.17 1.78 4.74
CA ARG A 30 -3.69 1.47 6.11
C ARG A 30 -3.70 -0.01 6.43
N LEU A 31 -4.63 -0.77 5.87
CA LEU A 31 -4.66 -2.24 5.97
C LEU A 31 -3.49 -2.82 5.17
N ASP A 32 -3.30 -2.36 3.93
CA ASP A 32 -2.19 -2.82 3.07
C ASP A 32 -0.82 -2.57 3.74
N LEU A 33 -0.67 -1.42 4.42
CA LEU A 33 0.56 -1.14 5.20
C LEU A 33 0.71 -2.05 6.43
N GLN A 34 -0.39 -2.50 7.04
CA GLN A 34 -0.32 -3.46 8.14
C GLN A 34 0.03 -4.86 7.64
N ASP A 35 -0.53 -5.27 6.51
CA ASP A 35 -0.23 -6.55 5.89
C ASP A 35 1.24 -6.60 5.47
N ALA A 36 1.74 -5.58 4.77
CA ALA A 36 3.16 -5.50 4.43
C ALA A 36 4.10 -5.48 5.66
N ARG A 37 3.66 -4.98 6.82
CA ARG A 37 4.43 -5.09 8.08
C ARG A 37 4.44 -6.51 8.63
N ARG A 38 3.35 -7.25 8.45
CA ARG A 38 3.27 -8.66 8.81
C ARG A 38 4.18 -9.48 7.92
N ASP A 39 4.16 -9.23 6.62
CA ASP A 39 5.00 -9.93 5.64
C ASP A 39 6.50 -9.70 5.93
N VAL A 40 6.89 -8.47 6.31
CA VAL A 40 8.27 -8.22 6.78
C VAL A 40 8.64 -9.05 8.01
N ARG A 41 7.73 -9.24 8.97
CA ARG A 41 8.00 -10.06 10.16
C ARG A 41 8.09 -11.54 9.81
N ASP A 42 7.24 -12.01 8.91
CA ASP A 42 7.23 -13.39 8.49
C ASP A 42 8.48 -13.71 7.64
N ALA A 43 8.88 -12.79 6.76
CA ALA A 43 10.14 -12.87 6.00
C ALA A 43 11.38 -12.80 6.90
N ASP A 44 11.35 -12.03 7.99
CA ASP A 44 12.45 -11.99 8.98
C ASP A 44 12.58 -13.32 9.74
N ARG A 45 11.46 -14.02 9.97
CA ARG A 45 11.42 -15.28 10.72
C ARG A 45 11.66 -16.53 9.87
N TYR A 46 11.14 -16.54 8.63
CA TYR A 46 11.07 -17.74 7.80
C TYR A 46 11.63 -17.55 6.38
N GLY A 47 11.94 -16.32 5.97
CA GLY A 47 12.37 -16.00 4.61
C GLY A 47 13.88 -15.88 4.45
N ASP A 48 14.32 -16.00 3.20
CA ASP A 48 15.72 -15.84 2.82
C ASP A 48 16.08 -14.34 2.71
N ARG A 49 17.38 -14.03 2.57
CA ARG A 49 17.84 -12.63 2.41
C ARG A 49 17.15 -11.88 1.27
N SER A 50 16.73 -12.59 0.22
CA SER A 50 15.99 -12.00 -0.90
C SER A 50 14.59 -11.57 -0.46
N ASP A 51 13.88 -12.44 0.24
CA ASP A 51 12.51 -12.20 0.71
C ASP A 51 12.47 -11.05 1.70
N GLN A 52 13.48 -10.95 2.58
CA GLN A 52 13.61 -9.82 3.50
C GLN A 52 13.81 -8.49 2.78
N ARG A 53 14.53 -8.47 1.65
CA ARG A 53 14.71 -7.25 0.84
C ARG A 53 13.40 -6.88 0.16
N GLN A 54 12.76 -7.85 -0.49
CA GLN A 54 11.48 -7.65 -1.17
C GLN A 54 10.40 -7.14 -0.20
N ALA A 55 10.21 -7.80 0.95
CA ALA A 55 9.21 -7.38 1.93
C ALA A 55 9.50 -5.96 2.47
N ARG A 56 10.78 -5.58 2.62
CA ARG A 56 11.16 -4.21 3.04
C ARG A 56 10.81 -3.17 1.96
N ASP A 57 11.01 -3.52 0.70
CA ASP A 57 10.67 -2.67 -0.45
C ASP A 57 9.14 -2.52 -0.57
N GLU A 58 8.39 -3.61 -0.46
CA GLU A 58 6.92 -3.60 -0.46
C GLU A 58 6.36 -2.75 0.69
N ARG A 59 6.90 -2.88 1.90
CA ARG A 59 6.54 -2.01 3.03
C ARG A 59 6.83 -0.54 2.76
N ARG A 60 7.92 -0.24 2.04
CA ARG A 60 8.30 1.14 1.69
C ARG A 60 7.29 1.72 0.69
N ASP A 61 6.87 0.93 -0.28
CA ASP A 61 5.91 1.35 -1.29
C ASP A 61 4.50 1.49 -0.71
N ALA A 62 4.02 0.54 0.09
CA ALA A 62 2.75 0.67 0.81
C ALA A 62 2.70 1.94 1.68
N ARG A 63 3.84 2.31 2.29
CA ARG A 63 3.94 3.57 3.06
C ARG A 63 3.89 4.80 2.17
N ARG A 64 4.48 4.75 0.96
CA ARG A 64 4.45 5.82 -0.02
C ARG A 64 3.02 6.01 -0.54
N ASP A 65 2.32 4.93 -0.82
CA ASP A 65 0.95 4.95 -1.33
C ASP A 65 -0.03 5.47 -0.28
N LEU A 66 0.07 5.00 0.97
CA LEU A 66 -0.73 5.58 2.06
C LEU A 66 -0.53 7.09 2.19
N ARG A 67 0.71 7.58 2.03
CA ARG A 67 0.99 9.02 2.06
C ARG A 67 0.36 9.74 0.87
N ARG A 68 0.46 9.19 -0.34
CA ARG A 68 -0.14 9.75 -1.56
C ARG A 68 -1.66 9.80 -1.43
N THR A 69 -2.31 8.70 -1.07
CA THR A 69 -3.77 8.60 -0.90
C THR A 69 -4.26 9.51 0.20
N ARG A 70 -3.54 9.60 1.32
CA ARG A 70 -3.89 10.54 2.39
C ARG A 70 -3.81 11.99 1.93
N ARG A 71 -2.76 12.38 1.19
CA ARG A 71 -2.62 13.74 0.65
C ARG A 71 -3.73 14.05 -0.36
N ALA A 72 -4.04 13.12 -1.26
CA ALA A 72 -5.13 13.29 -2.21
C ALA A 72 -6.48 13.47 -1.49
N TYR A 73 -6.75 12.65 -0.46
CA TYR A 73 -7.95 12.80 0.37
C TYR A 73 -7.98 14.15 1.08
N GLU A 74 -6.86 14.58 1.66
CA GLU A 74 -6.75 15.88 2.32
C GLU A 74 -6.96 17.03 1.32
N ASP A 75 -6.40 16.99 0.11
CA ASP A 75 -6.60 18.01 -0.92
C ASP A 75 -8.04 18.06 -1.43
N ASP A 76 -8.64 16.89 -1.69
CA ASP A 76 -10.02 16.72 -2.14
C ASP A 76 -11.02 17.19 -1.09
N HIS A 77 -10.71 17.02 0.20
CA HIS A 77 -11.56 17.49 1.30
C HIS A 77 -11.22 18.92 1.77
N ARG A 78 -10.05 19.45 1.41
CA ARG A 78 -9.65 20.85 1.65
C ARG A 78 -10.24 21.77 0.58
N CYS A 79 -10.42 21.24 -0.63
CA CYS A 79 -11.33 21.82 -1.61
C CYS A 79 -12.76 21.44 -1.20
N GLY A 80 -13.42 22.25 -0.37
CA GLY A 80 -14.89 22.15 -0.23
C GLY A 80 -15.57 22.17 -1.61
N PRO A 81 -16.86 21.78 -1.75
CA PRO A 81 -17.50 21.64 -3.05
C PRO A 81 -17.37 22.93 -3.86
N ARG A 82 -16.40 22.97 -4.76
CA ARG A 82 -16.04 24.15 -5.56
C ARG A 82 -16.72 23.98 -6.89
N TYR A 83 -17.93 24.54 -7.00
CA TYR A 83 -18.69 24.56 -8.23
C TYR A 83 -18.07 25.47 -9.32
N ASP A 84 -17.05 26.28 -9.01
CA ASP A 84 -16.72 27.44 -9.87
C ASP A 84 -15.24 27.64 -10.27
N ARG A 85 -14.34 26.65 -10.17
CA ARG A 85 -12.96 26.87 -10.65
C ARG A 85 -12.26 25.60 -11.17
N PRO A 86 -11.86 25.55 -12.45
CA PRO A 86 -10.95 24.52 -12.92
C PRO A 86 -9.54 24.80 -12.39
N CYS A 87 -8.84 23.72 -12.05
CA CYS A 87 -7.46 23.72 -11.57
C CYS A 87 -6.50 24.34 -12.59
#